data_AF-A0A936L3P7-F1
#
_entry.id   AF-A0A936L3P7-F1
#
_cell.length_a   1.000
_cell.length_b   1.000
_cell.length_c   1.000
_cell.angle_alpha   90.00
_cell.angle_beta   90.00
_cell.angle_gamma   90.00
#
_symmetry.space_group_name_H-M   'P 1'
#
loop_
_entity.id
_entity.type
_entity.pdbx_description
1 polymer ?
#
loop_
_entity_poly.entity_id
_entity_poly.type
_entity_poly.pdbx_seq_one_letter_code
_entity_poly.pdbx_strand_id
1 'polypeptide(L)'
;MSFLNVKRRFSPWILGTVFFLVLGFSACVDREFDEPPVGDLTEIEANTTIAQLSSRFTPGQDPVQITENVVIKGVVIADDKSGNFYKQIVVQDNTGGIVVRMNSTGLFGQFPIGKEVFVSCNGLYLSDYNGVIQLNGSAADGIEELLISRHVFAGPGTQTITPKKVTIDQLNNSLMSTLIQLDGVQFKDGSAGVSYADAAKNCPKIWT
;
A
#
# COMPACT_ATOMS: atom_id res chain seq x y z
N MET A 1 31.28 64.77 -67.58
CA MET A 1 30.58 63.93 -66.59
C MET A 1 30.67 62.49 -67.05
N SER A 2 31.61 61.72 -66.49
CA SER A 2 31.83 60.30 -66.79
C SER A 2 31.44 59.47 -65.57
N PHE A 3 30.35 58.71 -65.69
CA PHE A 3 29.98 57.70 -64.70
C PHE A 3 30.72 56.39 -65.03
N LEU A 4 31.60 55.94 -64.15
CA LEU A 4 32.23 54.62 -64.20
C LEU A 4 31.31 53.57 -63.58
N ASN A 5 30.99 52.53 -64.35
CA ASN A 5 30.14 51.41 -63.95
C ASN A 5 31.00 50.29 -63.35
N VAL A 6 30.92 50.07 -62.02
CA VAL A 6 31.65 49.02 -61.30
C VAL A 6 30.83 47.72 -61.32
N LYS A 7 31.29 46.72 -62.09
CA LYS A 7 30.72 45.36 -62.05
C LYS A 7 31.23 44.62 -60.81
N ARG A 8 30.36 44.38 -59.82
CA ARG A 8 30.64 43.50 -58.67
C ARG A 8 30.73 42.04 -59.14
N ARG A 9 31.91 41.44 -59.09
CA ARG A 9 32.12 40.00 -59.30
C ARG A 9 31.87 39.27 -57.98
N PHE A 10 30.78 38.52 -57.88
CA PHE A 10 30.53 37.59 -56.77
C PHE A 10 31.40 36.34 -56.94
N SER A 11 32.17 35.98 -55.91
CA SER A 11 33.03 34.79 -55.91
C SER A 11 32.21 33.53 -55.58
N PRO A 12 32.26 32.46 -56.40
CA PRO A 12 31.48 31.24 -56.18
C PRO A 12 31.91 30.43 -54.94
N TRP A 13 33.02 30.81 -54.30
CA TRP A 13 33.59 30.10 -53.15
C TRP A 13 32.84 30.39 -51.84
N ILE A 14 32.07 31.49 -51.79
CA ILE A 14 31.33 31.89 -50.57
C ILE A 14 29.95 31.19 -50.49
N LEU A 15 29.37 30.79 -51.63
CA LEU A 15 28.08 30.06 -51.64
C LEU A 15 28.22 28.59 -51.20
N GLY A 16 29.38 27.96 -51.44
CA GLY A 16 29.59 26.54 -51.11
C GLY A 16 29.69 26.26 -49.61
N THR A 17 30.24 27.21 -48.84
CA THR A 17 30.51 27.03 -47.40
C THR A 17 29.23 27.17 -46.55
N VAL A 18 28.21 27.87 -47.04
CA VAL A 18 26.93 28.03 -46.33
C VAL A 18 26.03 26.79 -46.48
N PHE A 19 26.17 26.03 -47.57
CA PHE A 19 25.38 24.82 -47.78
C PHE A 19 25.83 23.63 -46.91
N PHE A 20 27.09 23.60 -46.45
CA PHE A 20 27.63 22.50 -45.64
C PHE A 20 27.33 22.63 -44.14
N LEU A 21 26.75 23.74 -43.68
CA LEU A 21 26.50 24.02 -42.26
C LEU A 21 25.05 23.76 -41.81
N VAL A 22 24.16 23.33 -42.72
CA VAL A 22 22.72 23.10 -42.43
C VAL A 22 22.39 21.61 -42.24
N LEU A 23 23.36 20.69 -42.34
CA LEU A 23 23.15 19.25 -42.14
C LEU A 23 23.44 18.77 -40.70
N GLY A 24 23.23 19.63 -39.70
CA GLY A 24 23.47 19.32 -38.29
C GLY A 24 22.17 19.09 -37.50
N PHE A 25 21.98 17.85 -37.03
CA PHE A 25 21.00 17.40 -36.01
C PHE A 25 19.55 17.13 -36.45
N SER A 26 19.36 16.11 -37.28
CA SER A 26 18.24 15.18 -37.09
C SER A 26 18.78 13.88 -36.51
N ALA A 27 19.15 13.91 -35.23
CA ALA A 27 19.27 12.70 -34.43
C ALA A 27 17.90 12.48 -33.76
N CYS A 28 16.94 11.94 -34.51
CA CYS A 28 15.88 11.17 -33.87
C CYS A 28 16.58 9.97 -33.26
N VAL A 29 16.96 10.09 -31.98
CA VAL A 29 17.20 8.90 -31.17
C VAL A 29 15.82 8.29 -31.02
N ASP A 30 15.54 7.23 -31.76
CA ASP A 30 14.46 6.33 -31.40
C ASP A 30 14.80 5.83 -30.00
N ARG A 31 14.17 6.45 -29.00
CA ARG A 31 14.23 6.00 -27.61
C ARG A 31 13.24 4.86 -27.49
N GLU A 32 13.46 3.78 -28.24
CA GLU A 32 12.97 2.48 -27.82
C GLU A 32 13.84 2.13 -26.61
N PHE A 33 13.37 2.64 -25.47
CA PHE A 33 13.83 2.19 -24.19
C PHE A 33 13.50 0.70 -24.17
N ASP A 34 14.52 -0.15 -24.22
CA ASP A 34 14.36 -1.57 -23.93
C ASP A 34 13.71 -1.64 -22.55
N GLU A 35 12.40 -1.87 -22.53
CA GLU A 35 11.68 -2.10 -21.30
C GLU A 35 12.32 -3.34 -20.70
N PRO A 36 12.95 -3.23 -19.51
CA PRO A 36 13.50 -4.41 -18.87
C PRO A 36 12.37 -5.43 -18.79
N PRO A 37 12.63 -6.71 -19.10
CA PRO A 37 11.61 -7.73 -19.08
C PRO A 37 10.86 -7.58 -17.76
N VAL A 38 9.57 -7.25 -17.85
CA VAL A 38 8.70 -7.16 -16.69
C VAL A 38 8.72 -8.57 -16.14
N GLY A 39 9.52 -8.76 -15.08
CA GLY A 39 9.58 -10.02 -14.35
C GLY A 39 8.14 -10.39 -14.07
N ASP A 40 7.75 -11.55 -14.58
CA ASP A 40 6.38 -12.00 -14.56
C ASP A 40 5.87 -11.97 -13.11
N LEU A 41 5.03 -10.99 -12.77
CA LEU A 41 4.47 -10.86 -11.41
C LEU A 41 3.40 -11.95 -11.15
N THR A 42 3.25 -12.93 -12.05
CA THR A 42 2.16 -13.91 -12.03
C THR A 42 2.38 -15.11 -11.10
N GLU A 43 3.47 -15.21 -10.34
CA GLU A 43 3.78 -16.44 -9.57
C GLU A 43 3.46 -16.36 -8.06
N ILE A 44 2.54 -15.50 -7.63
CA ILE A 44 2.06 -15.51 -6.22
C ILE A 44 0.56 -15.81 -6.20
N GLU A 45 0.22 -17.06 -5.97
CA GLU A 45 -1.17 -17.50 -5.79
C GLU A 45 -1.54 -17.60 -4.31
N ALA A 46 -2.68 -17.01 -3.95
CA ALA A 46 -3.24 -17.19 -2.63
C ALA A 46 -3.83 -18.59 -2.47
N ASN A 47 -3.48 -19.24 -1.37
CA ASN A 47 -3.91 -20.61 -1.07
C ASN A 47 -4.76 -20.73 0.21
N THR A 48 -4.89 -19.62 0.95
CA THR A 48 -5.62 -19.56 2.22
C THR A 48 -6.43 -18.27 2.28
N THR A 49 -7.66 -18.35 2.78
CA THR A 49 -8.49 -17.16 3.06
C THR A 49 -8.10 -16.53 4.39
N ILE A 50 -8.39 -15.25 4.58
CA ILE A 50 -8.04 -14.54 5.81
C ILE A 50 -8.74 -15.18 7.02
N ALA A 51 -10.03 -15.55 6.91
CA ALA A 51 -10.73 -16.24 7.99
C ALA A 51 -10.09 -17.59 8.36
N GLN A 52 -9.65 -18.37 7.37
CA GLN A 52 -8.96 -19.64 7.63
C GLN A 52 -7.62 -19.41 8.33
N LEU A 53 -6.86 -18.40 7.94
CA LEU A 53 -5.61 -18.06 8.62
C LEU A 53 -5.88 -17.65 10.07
N SER A 54 -6.81 -16.71 10.29
CA SER A 54 -7.16 -16.22 11.63
C SER A 54 -7.68 -17.34 12.55
N SER A 55 -8.38 -18.35 12.01
CA SER A 55 -8.88 -19.49 12.79
C SER A 55 -7.78 -20.36 13.42
N ARG A 56 -6.52 -20.22 12.97
CA ARG A 56 -5.37 -20.96 13.51
C ARG A 56 -4.86 -20.40 14.83
N PHE A 57 -5.35 -19.24 15.25
CA PHE A 57 -4.93 -18.56 16.47
C PHE A 57 -6.14 -18.25 17.36
N THR A 58 -5.98 -18.53 18.66
CA THR A 58 -6.97 -18.15 19.68
C THR A 58 -6.44 -16.93 20.43
N PRO A 59 -7.17 -15.79 20.44
CA PRO A 59 -6.71 -14.60 21.15
C PRO A 59 -6.43 -14.85 22.65
N GLY A 60 -5.41 -14.18 23.18
CA GLY A 60 -4.92 -14.35 24.54
C GLY A 60 -3.97 -15.54 24.72
N GLN A 61 -3.51 -16.16 23.64
CA GLN A 61 -2.46 -17.19 23.65
C GLN A 61 -1.11 -16.60 23.23
N ASP A 62 -0.04 -17.34 23.49
CA ASP A 62 1.30 -16.97 23.05
C ASP A 62 1.38 -16.92 21.51
N PRO A 63 2.14 -15.98 20.93
CA PRO A 63 2.29 -15.86 19.49
C PRO A 63 2.75 -17.15 18.82
N VAL A 64 2.14 -17.48 17.68
CA VAL A 64 2.41 -18.73 16.95
C VAL A 64 3.08 -18.42 15.61
N GLN A 65 4.25 -19.00 15.36
CA GLN A 65 4.91 -18.88 14.08
C GLN A 65 4.21 -19.75 13.02
N ILE A 66 3.98 -19.18 11.84
CA ILE A 66 3.50 -19.90 10.66
C ILE A 66 4.72 -20.50 9.96
N THR A 67 4.75 -21.81 9.81
CA THR A 67 5.90 -22.50 9.19
C THR A 67 5.55 -23.11 7.83
N GLU A 68 4.26 -23.14 7.48
CA GLU A 68 3.79 -23.62 6.19
C GLU A 68 3.88 -22.54 5.11
N ASN A 69 3.85 -22.97 3.85
CA ASN A 69 3.73 -22.05 2.72
C ASN A 69 2.27 -21.55 2.62
N VAL A 70 1.93 -20.53 3.41
CA VAL A 70 0.62 -19.88 3.39
C VAL A 70 0.73 -18.53 2.71
N VAL A 71 -0.17 -18.29 1.75
CA VAL A 71 -0.31 -17.00 1.09
C VAL A 71 -1.77 -16.57 1.16
N ILE A 72 -2.01 -15.40 1.73
CA ILE A 72 -3.32 -14.75 1.72
C ILE A 72 -3.34 -13.63 0.68
N LYS A 73 -4.51 -13.34 0.13
CA LYS A 73 -4.76 -12.19 -0.75
C LYS A 73 -5.93 -11.40 -0.22
N GLY A 74 -5.82 -10.09 -0.27
CA GLY A 74 -6.92 -9.19 0.03
C GLY A 74 -6.67 -7.78 -0.47
N VAL A 75 -7.52 -6.86 -0.04
CA VAL A 75 -7.45 -5.45 -0.40
C VAL A 75 -7.22 -4.62 0.85
N VAL A 76 -6.35 -3.61 0.76
CA VAL A 76 -6.05 -2.71 1.86
C VAL A 76 -7.27 -1.83 2.17
N ILE A 77 -7.78 -1.89 3.40
CA ILE A 77 -8.91 -1.06 3.87
C ILE A 77 -8.48 0.08 4.79
N ALA A 78 -7.28 0.01 5.36
CA ALA A 78 -6.72 1.05 6.21
C ALA A 78 -5.18 1.03 6.15
N ASP A 79 -4.59 2.21 6.25
CA ASP A 79 -3.16 2.45 6.19
C ASP A 79 -2.71 3.51 7.23
N ASP A 80 -1.42 3.78 7.29
CA ASP A 80 -0.80 4.65 8.27
C ASP A 80 -0.91 6.15 7.95
N LYS A 81 -1.59 6.54 6.86
CA LYS A 81 -1.61 7.94 6.37
C LYS A 81 -2.18 8.92 7.39
N SER A 82 -3.22 8.53 8.12
CA SER A 82 -3.86 9.36 9.14
C SER A 82 -3.24 9.23 10.53
N GLY A 83 -2.27 8.30 10.70
CA GLY A 83 -1.64 7.98 11.98
C GLY A 83 -2.46 7.04 12.88
N ASN A 84 -3.73 6.77 12.58
CA ASN A 84 -4.57 5.86 13.38
C ASN A 84 -4.11 4.39 13.29
N PHE A 85 -3.62 3.96 12.12
CA PHE A 85 -3.04 2.63 11.91
C PHE A 85 -1.53 2.77 11.71
N TYR A 86 -0.84 3.28 12.73
CA TYR A 86 0.60 3.52 12.68
C TYR A 86 1.39 2.22 12.45
N LYS A 87 2.32 2.22 11.48
CA LYS A 87 3.21 1.07 11.18
C LYS A 87 2.45 -0.24 10.90
N GLN A 88 1.29 -0.14 10.27
CA GLN A 88 0.50 -1.30 9.87
C GLN A 88 -0.46 -0.95 8.73
N ILE A 89 -0.92 -1.99 8.05
CA ILE A 89 -2.08 -1.93 7.15
C ILE A 89 -3.13 -2.91 7.63
N VAL A 90 -4.37 -2.71 7.22
CA VAL A 90 -5.45 -3.68 7.41
C VAL A 90 -5.87 -4.22 6.07
N VAL A 91 -5.83 -5.54 5.92
CA VAL A 91 -6.13 -6.26 4.68
C VAL A 91 -7.42 -7.03 4.86
N GLN A 92 -8.32 -6.94 3.87
CA GLN A 92 -9.61 -7.62 3.89
C GLN A 92 -9.83 -8.44 2.61
N ASP A 93 -10.39 -9.63 2.75
CA ASP A 93 -10.96 -10.43 1.67
C ASP A 93 -12.47 -10.62 1.89
N ASN A 94 -13.08 -11.52 1.12
CA ASN A 94 -14.53 -11.79 1.24
C ASN A 94 -14.91 -12.57 2.50
N THR A 95 -13.93 -13.09 3.26
CA THR A 95 -14.12 -13.96 4.43
C THR A 95 -13.85 -13.24 5.75
N GLY A 96 -12.98 -12.23 5.75
CA GLY A 96 -12.63 -11.45 6.94
C GLY A 96 -11.51 -10.48 6.67
N GLY A 97 -10.95 -9.90 7.73
CA GLY A 97 -9.78 -9.03 7.61
C GLY A 97 -8.78 -9.25 8.72
N ILE A 98 -7.56 -8.78 8.50
CA ILE A 98 -6.43 -8.98 9.38
C ILE A 98 -5.52 -7.74 9.38
N VAL A 99 -4.96 -7.45 10.55
CA VAL A 99 -3.93 -6.41 10.68
C VAL A 99 -2.58 -7.00 10.29
N VAL A 100 -1.83 -6.31 9.44
CA VAL A 100 -0.46 -6.68 9.08
C VAL A 100 0.47 -5.58 9.60
N ARG A 101 1.22 -5.89 10.66
CA ARG A 101 2.15 -4.96 11.31
C ARG A 101 3.48 -4.94 10.57
N MET A 102 3.98 -3.76 10.28
CA MET A 102 5.21 -3.52 9.53
C MET A 102 5.99 -2.37 10.13
N ASN A 103 7.26 -2.59 10.47
CA ASN A 103 8.09 -1.61 11.16
C ASN A 103 8.53 -0.39 10.32
N SER A 104 7.84 -0.09 9.22
CA SER A 104 8.07 1.06 8.33
C SER A 104 6.92 2.07 8.39
N THR A 105 7.19 3.31 7.99
CA THR A 105 6.20 4.40 7.89
C THR A 105 6.01 4.80 6.43
N GLY A 106 4.93 5.52 6.13
CA GLY A 106 4.60 5.89 4.75
C GLY A 106 4.10 4.69 3.95
N LEU A 107 3.53 3.69 4.62
CA LEU A 107 2.99 2.48 4.02
C LEU A 107 1.90 2.81 3.00
N PHE A 108 1.12 3.87 3.23
CA PHE A 108 0.12 4.37 2.27
C PHE A 108 0.69 4.67 0.87
N GLY A 109 1.99 4.92 0.74
CA GLY A 109 2.64 5.15 -0.56
C GLY A 109 2.85 3.87 -1.36
N GLN A 110 3.10 2.75 -0.68
CA GLN A 110 3.33 1.43 -1.29
C GLN A 110 2.05 0.60 -1.36
N PHE A 111 1.22 0.71 -0.34
CA PHE A 111 -0.01 -0.05 -0.12
C PHE A 111 -1.17 0.90 0.20
N PRO A 112 -1.58 1.77 -0.75
CA PRO A 112 -2.70 2.67 -0.54
C PRO A 112 -4.01 1.91 -0.33
N ILE A 113 -4.97 2.51 0.37
CA ILE A 113 -6.34 1.97 0.45
C ILE A 113 -6.88 1.61 -0.94
N GLY A 114 -7.48 0.43 -1.05
CA GLY A 114 -7.97 -0.16 -2.30
C GLY A 114 -6.92 -0.99 -3.05
N LYS A 115 -5.65 -0.95 -2.66
CA LYS A 115 -4.61 -1.78 -3.31
C LYS A 115 -4.81 -3.26 -3.01
N GLU A 116 -4.79 -4.10 -4.03
CA GLU A 116 -4.69 -5.54 -3.83
C GLU A 116 -3.28 -5.89 -3.31
N VAL A 117 -3.20 -6.77 -2.32
CA VAL A 117 -1.95 -7.23 -1.74
C VAL A 117 -1.97 -8.74 -1.52
N PHE A 118 -0.80 -9.35 -1.68
CA PHE A 118 -0.52 -10.73 -1.33
C PHE A 118 0.43 -10.73 -0.13
N VAL A 119 0.15 -11.56 0.86
CA VAL A 119 1.02 -11.71 2.04
C VAL A 119 1.49 -13.15 2.14
N SER A 120 2.78 -13.37 1.95
CA SER A 120 3.46 -14.63 2.25
C SER A 120 3.68 -14.72 3.75
N CYS A 121 2.95 -15.64 4.38
CA CYS A 121 2.89 -15.74 5.83
C CYS A 121 3.95 -16.68 6.43
N ASN A 122 4.68 -17.44 5.62
CA ASN A 122 5.76 -18.31 6.12
C ASN A 122 6.80 -17.49 6.89
N GLY A 123 7.11 -17.88 8.12
CA GLY A 123 8.05 -17.21 8.99
C GLY A 123 7.45 -16.04 9.79
N LEU A 124 6.24 -15.59 9.45
CA LEU A 124 5.50 -14.60 10.23
C LEU A 124 4.83 -15.24 11.45
N TYR A 125 4.37 -14.39 12.36
CA TYR A 125 3.71 -14.80 13.60
C TYR A 125 2.25 -14.32 13.61
N LEU A 126 1.34 -15.21 14.01
CA LEU A 126 0.02 -14.82 14.48
C LEU A 126 0.11 -14.46 15.96
N SER A 127 -0.43 -13.30 16.32
CA SER A 127 -0.66 -12.90 17.70
C SER A 127 -1.98 -12.15 17.80
N ASP A 128 -2.35 -11.67 18.98
CA ASP A 128 -3.36 -10.62 19.12
C ASP A 128 -2.82 -9.38 19.84
N TYR A 129 -3.59 -8.30 19.71
CA TYR A 129 -3.52 -7.14 20.57
C TYR A 129 -4.95 -6.79 21.02
N ASN A 130 -5.24 -6.94 22.32
CA ASN A 130 -6.58 -6.75 22.90
C ASN A 130 -7.67 -7.56 22.17
N GLY A 131 -7.37 -8.80 21.78
CA GLY A 131 -8.32 -9.67 21.09
C GLY A 131 -8.35 -9.53 19.57
N VAL A 132 -7.67 -8.53 18.99
CA VAL A 132 -7.58 -8.35 17.53
C VAL A 132 -6.39 -9.14 16.99
N ILE A 133 -6.67 -10.14 16.16
CA ILE A 133 -5.64 -10.98 15.53
C ILE A 133 -4.84 -10.16 14.51
N GLN A 134 -3.52 -10.36 14.54
CA GLN A 134 -2.56 -9.64 13.71
C GLN A 134 -1.43 -10.54 13.22
N LEU A 135 -0.87 -10.19 12.06
CA LEU A 135 0.37 -10.76 11.51
C LEU A 135 1.57 -9.88 11.85
N ASN A 136 2.61 -10.51 12.37
CA ASN A 136 3.82 -9.88 12.87
C ASN A 136 5.08 -10.53 12.26
N GLY A 137 6.22 -9.83 12.29
CA GLY A 137 7.52 -10.37 11.89
C GLY A 137 8.18 -11.22 12.98
N SER A 138 7.79 -11.00 14.23
CA SER A 138 8.25 -11.77 15.39
C SER A 138 7.10 -11.96 16.39
N ALA A 139 7.36 -12.63 17.51
CA ALA A 139 6.38 -12.78 18.58
C ALA A 139 5.85 -11.44 19.13
N ALA A 140 6.68 -10.38 19.15
CA ALA A 140 6.31 -9.10 19.76
C ALA A 140 6.15 -7.95 18.76
N ASP A 141 6.82 -8.02 17.61
CA ASP A 141 7.00 -6.85 16.74
C ASP A 141 6.65 -7.10 15.27
N GLY A 142 6.36 -6.00 14.57
CA GLY A 142 5.98 -6.01 13.16
C GLY A 142 7.06 -6.58 12.24
N ILE A 143 6.69 -6.80 10.98
CA ILE A 143 7.64 -7.22 9.95
C ILE A 143 8.70 -6.13 9.80
N GLU A 144 9.97 -6.49 10.00
CA GLU A 144 11.07 -5.55 9.83
C GLU A 144 11.08 -4.95 8.43
N GLU A 145 11.43 -3.66 8.32
CA GLU A 145 11.31 -2.91 7.06
C GLU A 145 12.04 -3.59 5.89
N LEU A 146 13.22 -4.14 6.15
CA LEU A 146 14.03 -4.87 5.17
C LEU A 146 13.41 -6.20 4.71
N LEU A 147 12.43 -6.72 5.46
CA LEU A 147 11.73 -7.97 5.16
C LEU A 147 10.35 -7.73 4.53
N ILE A 148 9.82 -6.50 4.53
CA ILE A 148 8.49 -6.20 3.97
C ILE A 148 8.38 -6.69 2.53
N SER A 149 9.35 -6.38 1.67
CA SER A 149 9.34 -6.80 0.26
C SER A 149 9.48 -8.32 0.03
N ARG A 150 9.80 -9.09 1.08
CA ARG A 150 9.81 -10.56 1.05
C ARG A 150 8.49 -11.19 1.46
N HIS A 151 7.64 -10.42 2.14
CA HIS A 151 6.37 -10.91 2.69
C HIS A 151 5.15 -10.25 2.08
N VAL A 152 5.18 -8.97 1.75
CA VAL A 152 4.02 -8.20 1.29
C VAL A 152 4.26 -7.71 -0.13
N PHE A 153 3.42 -8.18 -1.05
CA PHE A 153 3.54 -7.90 -2.47
C PHE A 153 2.32 -7.13 -2.96
N ALA A 154 2.55 -6.00 -3.63
CA ALA A 154 1.50 -5.20 -4.24
C ALA A 154 1.00 -5.87 -5.52
N GLY A 155 -0.30 -6.20 -5.57
CA GLY A 155 -0.96 -6.73 -6.76
C GLY A 155 -1.15 -5.68 -7.86
N PRO A 156 -1.50 -6.08 -9.09
CA PRO A 156 -1.59 -5.17 -10.24
C PRO A 156 -2.75 -4.17 -10.13
N GLY A 157 -3.80 -4.48 -9.37
CA GLY A 157 -5.04 -3.72 -9.33
C GLY A 157 -5.24 -2.86 -8.09
N THR A 158 -6.00 -1.78 -8.27
CA THR A 158 -6.69 -1.07 -7.19
C THR A 158 -8.18 -1.38 -7.32
N GLN A 159 -8.80 -1.83 -6.24
CA GLN A 159 -10.21 -2.19 -6.17
C GLN A 159 -10.96 -1.18 -5.31
N THR A 160 -12.17 -0.83 -5.73
CA THR A 160 -13.11 -0.08 -4.88
C THR A 160 -13.76 -1.04 -3.90
N ILE A 161 -13.44 -0.89 -2.61
CA ILE A 161 -14.05 -1.70 -1.56
C ILE A 161 -15.38 -1.07 -1.16
N THR A 162 -16.46 -1.83 -1.26
CA THR A 162 -17.77 -1.41 -0.77
C THR A 162 -17.91 -1.83 0.70
N PRO A 163 -18.08 -0.90 1.65
CA PRO A 163 -18.27 -1.24 3.05
C PRO A 163 -19.49 -2.14 3.26
N LYS A 164 -19.39 -3.10 4.19
CA LYS A 164 -20.53 -3.91 4.60
C LYS A 164 -21.44 -3.07 5.50
N LYS A 165 -22.67 -2.82 5.05
CA LYS A 165 -23.68 -2.16 5.88
C LYS A 165 -24.12 -3.08 7.02
N VAL A 166 -24.02 -2.60 8.25
CA VAL A 166 -24.42 -3.33 9.46
C VAL A 166 -25.17 -2.40 10.42
N THR A 167 -25.96 -2.98 11.32
CA THR A 167 -26.56 -2.25 12.45
C THR A 167 -25.70 -2.41 13.70
N ILE A 168 -25.95 -1.59 14.72
CA ILE A 168 -25.23 -1.68 16.01
C ILE A 168 -25.40 -3.07 16.64
N ASP A 169 -26.60 -3.65 16.58
CA ASP A 169 -26.89 -4.97 17.15
C ASP A 169 -26.18 -6.13 16.43
N GLN A 170 -25.67 -5.88 15.22
CA GLN A 170 -24.91 -6.86 14.44
C GLN A 170 -23.41 -6.81 14.74
N LEU A 171 -22.94 -5.84 15.53
CA LEU A 171 -21.52 -5.72 15.89
C LEU A 171 -21.08 -6.90 16.76
N ASN A 172 -20.12 -7.66 16.26
CA ASN A 172 -19.52 -8.80 16.94
C ASN A 172 -18.12 -9.07 16.37
N ASN A 173 -17.39 -10.01 16.98
CA ASN A 173 -15.99 -10.27 16.63
C ASN A 173 -15.77 -10.75 15.19
N SER A 174 -16.78 -11.29 14.50
CA SER A 174 -16.65 -11.66 13.08
C SER A 174 -16.45 -10.46 12.13
N LEU A 175 -16.72 -9.24 12.61
CA LEU A 175 -16.53 -8.00 11.84
C LEU A 175 -15.20 -7.30 12.16
N MET A 176 -14.39 -7.84 13.09
CA MET A 176 -13.08 -7.26 13.42
C MET A 176 -12.21 -7.16 12.16
N SER A 177 -11.48 -6.04 12.05
CA SER A 177 -10.58 -5.76 10.92
C SER A 177 -11.27 -5.78 9.55
N THR A 178 -12.59 -5.56 9.49
CA THR A 178 -13.33 -5.40 8.23
C THR A 178 -13.90 -3.99 8.07
N LEU A 179 -14.10 -3.57 6.82
CA LEU A 179 -14.69 -2.30 6.46
C LEU A 179 -16.21 -2.39 6.51
N ILE A 180 -16.78 -1.70 7.50
CA ILE A 180 -18.23 -1.63 7.71
C ILE A 180 -18.75 -0.21 7.57
N GLN A 181 -20.06 -0.08 7.35
CA GLN A 181 -20.79 1.17 7.39
C GLN A 181 -21.98 1.05 8.33
N LEU A 182 -22.09 2.01 9.26
CA LEU A 182 -23.24 2.17 10.13
C LEU A 182 -24.07 3.36 9.64
N ASP A 183 -25.34 3.13 9.30
CA ASP A 183 -26.26 4.17 8.85
C ASP A 183 -27.08 4.72 10.03
N GLY A 184 -27.34 6.03 10.04
CA GLY A 184 -28.24 6.66 11.02
C GLY A 184 -27.69 6.71 12.46
N VAL A 185 -26.37 6.71 12.63
CA VAL A 185 -25.74 6.83 13.96
C VAL A 185 -25.61 8.29 14.38
N GLN A 186 -25.90 8.55 15.65
CA GLN A 186 -25.66 9.84 16.29
C GLN A 186 -25.09 9.60 17.69
N PHE A 187 -24.33 10.57 18.20
CA PHE A 187 -24.00 10.58 19.62
C PHE A 187 -25.25 10.83 20.45
N LYS A 188 -25.22 10.39 21.72
CA LYS A 188 -26.30 10.67 22.65
C LYS A 188 -26.42 12.18 22.89
N ASP A 189 -27.64 12.66 23.07
CA ASP A 189 -27.89 14.07 23.42
C ASP A 189 -27.13 14.45 24.69
N GLY A 190 -26.52 15.64 24.68
CA GLY A 190 -25.67 16.13 25.77
C GLY A 190 -24.20 15.67 25.70
N SER A 191 -23.79 14.92 24.67
CA SER A 191 -22.37 14.60 24.42
C SER A 191 -21.57 15.74 23.77
N ALA A 192 -22.22 16.84 23.41
CA ALA A 192 -21.52 18.02 22.87
C ALA A 192 -20.74 18.74 24.00
N GLY A 193 -19.42 18.89 23.81
CA GLY A 193 -18.55 19.60 24.76
C GLY A 193 -18.00 18.75 25.92
N VAL A 194 -18.36 17.48 26.02
CA VAL A 194 -17.67 16.52 26.91
C VAL A 194 -16.49 15.87 26.19
N SER A 195 -15.45 15.50 26.94
CA SER A 195 -14.30 14.79 26.39
C SER A 195 -14.70 13.40 25.90
N TYR A 196 -14.11 12.96 24.78
CA TYR A 196 -14.25 11.59 24.28
C TYR A 196 -13.66 10.54 25.24
N ALA A 197 -12.71 10.95 26.09
CA ALA A 197 -12.12 10.11 27.12
C ALA A 197 -12.93 10.19 28.42
N ASP A 198 -13.18 9.04 29.03
CA ASP A 198 -13.69 8.91 30.40
C ASP A 198 -12.49 8.82 31.35
N ALA A 199 -12.18 9.92 32.03
CA ALA A 199 -11.05 9.98 32.97
C ALA A 199 -11.20 9.01 34.15
N ALA A 200 -12.42 8.56 34.47
CA ALA A 200 -12.69 7.63 35.56
C ALA A 200 -12.56 6.16 35.14
N LYS A 201 -12.64 5.85 33.84
CA LYS A 201 -12.42 4.51 33.26
C LYS A 201 -11.04 4.36 32.61
N ASN A 202 -10.02 4.95 33.22
CA ASN A 202 -8.66 4.60 32.83
C ASN A 202 -8.45 3.10 33.01
N CYS A 203 -8.03 2.44 31.93
CA CYS A 203 -7.51 1.08 31.92
C CYS A 203 -6.53 0.92 33.10
N PRO A 204 -6.58 -0.18 33.88
CA PRO A 204 -5.65 -0.37 34.99
C PRO A 204 -4.24 -0.16 34.47
N LYS A 205 -3.45 0.70 35.13
CA LYS A 205 -2.03 0.83 34.85
C LYS A 205 -1.35 -0.47 35.26
N ILE A 206 -1.34 -1.47 34.39
CA ILE A 206 -0.53 -2.68 34.55
C ILE A 206 0.86 -2.34 34.04
N TRP A 207 1.61 -1.57 34.83
CA TRP A 207 3.06 -1.48 34.73
C TRP A 207 3.61 -1.28 36.15
N THR A 208 3.95 -2.38 36.79
CA THR A 208 4.96 -2.46 37.86
C THR A 208 6.11 -3.29 37.35
#